data_AF-A0A1I3RFU8-F1
#
_entry.id   AF-A0A1I3RFU8-F1
#
_cell.length_a   1.000
_cell.length_b   1.000
_cell.length_c   1.000
_cell.angle_alpha   90.00
_cell.angle_beta   90.00
_cell.angle_gamma   90.00
#
_symmetry.space_group_name_H-M   'P 1'
#
loop_
_entity.id
_entity.type
_entity.pdbx_description
1 polymer ?
#
loop_
_entity_poly.entity_id
_entity_poly.type
_entity_poly.pdbx_seq_one_letter_code
_entity_poly.pdbx_strand_id
1 'polypeptide(L)'
;MFWMLIVETIAKIRRLSRVQGKSIKAICRELKVSRKVVRKVLRSDETEFRYERKHQPYPRMGAWREELDRMLTTNVAKPRR
;
A
#
# COMPACT_ATOMS: atom_id res chain seq x y z
N MET A 1 11.50 6.28 -8.53
CA MET A 1 10.14 6.80 -8.24
C MET A 1 9.13 5.96 -9.04
N PHE A 2 8.82 4.73 -8.62
CA PHE A 2 7.89 3.82 -9.35
C PHE A 2 7.29 2.78 -8.38
N TRP A 3 6.62 3.23 -7.31
CA TRP A 3 5.93 2.33 -6.37
C TRP A 3 4.46 2.69 -6.22
N MET A 4 3.78 2.81 -7.35
CA MET A 4 2.32 2.71 -7.39
C MET A 4 1.97 2.10 -8.74
N LEU A 5 1.45 0.86 -8.74
CA LEU A 5 0.86 0.29 -9.94
C LEU A 5 -0.49 0.98 -10.13
N ILE A 6 -0.48 2.04 -10.93
CA ILE A 6 -1.69 2.75 -11.33
C ILE A 6 -2.58 1.78 -12.14
N VAL A 7 -3.90 1.95 -12.05
CA VAL A 7 -4.94 1.17 -12.76
C VAL A 7 -4.58 0.95 -14.25
N GLU A 8 -4.00 1.96 -14.90
CA GLU A 8 -3.54 1.87 -16.30
C GLU A 8 -2.52 0.77 -16.56
N THR A 9 -1.56 0.55 -15.66
CA THR A 9 -0.52 -0.48 -15.84
C THR A 9 -1.12 -1.87 -15.67
N ILE A 10 -2.04 -2.03 -14.71
CA ILE A 10 -2.80 -3.26 -14.49
C ILE A 10 -3.63 -3.61 -15.73
N ALA A 11 -4.35 -2.63 -16.27
CA ALA A 11 -5.15 -2.79 -17.48
C ALA A 11 -4.29 -3.16 -18.71
N LYS A 12 -3.14 -2.49 -18.90
CA LYS A 12 -2.19 -2.82 -19.97
C LYS A 12 -1.68 -4.26 -19.86
N ILE A 13 -1.23 -4.69 -18.67
CA ILE A 13 -0.77 -6.06 -18.44
C ILE A 13 -1.86 -7.08 -18.78
N ARG A 14 -3.09 -6.86 -18.31
CA ARG A 14 -4.23 -7.75 -18.59
C ARG A 14 -4.56 -7.81 -20.07
N ARG A 15 -4.56 -6.68 -20.77
CA ARG A 15 -4.83 -6.62 -22.21
C ARG A 15 -3.77 -7.38 -23.00
N LEU A 16 -2.48 -7.16 -22.71
CA LEU A 16 -1.38 -7.85 -23.38
C LEU A 16 -1.45 -9.37 -23.17
N SER A 17 -1.87 -9.83 -21.98
CA SER A 17 -1.97 -11.26 -21.69
C SER A 17 -3.25 -11.91 -22.22
N ARG A 18 -4.42 -11.33 -21.94
CA ARG A 18 -5.74 -11.96 -22.23
C ARG A 18 -6.21 -11.70 -23.66
N VAL A 19 -5.92 -10.52 -24.21
CA VAL A 19 -6.37 -10.14 -25.56
C VAL A 19 -5.30 -10.46 -26.60
N GLN A 20 -4.04 -10.10 -26.33
CA GLN A 20 -2.94 -10.30 -27.29
C GLN A 20 -2.18 -11.62 -27.10
N GLY A 21 -2.48 -12.40 -26.05
CA GLY A 21 -1.84 -13.70 -25.81
C GLY A 21 -0.32 -13.63 -25.53
N LYS A 22 0.24 -12.45 -25.21
CA LYS A 22 1.68 -12.29 -25.03
C LYS A 22 2.18 -13.04 -23.78
N SER A 23 3.34 -13.67 -23.91
CA SER A 23 4.00 -14.32 -22.77
C SER A 23 4.40 -13.33 -21.68
N ILE A 24 4.49 -13.79 -20.44
CA ILE A 24 4.97 -12.98 -19.30
C ILE A 24 6.36 -12.37 -19.60
N LYS A 25 7.25 -13.09 -20.30
CA LYS A 25 8.59 -12.59 -20.65
C LYS A 25 8.51 -11.39 -21.60
N ALA A 26 7.60 -11.44 -22.58
CA ALA A 26 7.38 -10.35 -23.52
C ALA A 26 6.81 -9.12 -22.80
N ILE A 27 5.79 -9.32 -21.95
CA ILE A 27 5.16 -8.24 -21.16
C ILE A 27 6.18 -7.54 -20.25
N CYS A 28 7.06 -8.29 -19.58
CA CYS A 28 8.11 -7.71 -18.75
C CYS A 28 9.07 -6.82 -19.54
N ARG A 29 9.45 -7.22 -20.76
CA ARG A 29 10.36 -6.45 -21.62
C ARG A 29 9.69 -5.19 -22.17
N GLU A 30 8.44 -5.31 -22.59
CA GLU A 30 7.66 -4.23 -23.19
C GLU A 30 7.30 -3.15 -22.18
N LEU A 31 6.77 -3.53 -21.01
CA LEU A 31 6.33 -2.58 -19.99
C LEU A 31 7.44 -2.20 -19.00
N LYS A 32 8.62 -2.82 -19.08
CA LYS A 32 9.73 -2.67 -18.10
C LYS A 32 9.28 -2.93 -16.66
N VAL A 33 8.36 -3.87 -16.47
CA VAL A 33 7.80 -4.27 -15.18
C VAL A 33 8.41 -5.60 -14.73
N SER A 34 8.64 -5.76 -13.43
CA SER A 34 9.19 -7.00 -12.89
C SER A 34 8.24 -8.19 -13.13
N ARG A 35 8.83 -9.38 -13.36
CA ARG A 35 8.07 -10.64 -13.51
C ARG A 35 7.18 -10.93 -12.30
N LYS A 36 7.59 -10.53 -11.10
CA LYS A 36 6.82 -10.67 -9.86
C LYS A 36 5.50 -9.89 -9.95
N VAL A 37 5.56 -8.66 -10.42
CA VAL A 37 4.37 -7.80 -10.58
C VAL A 37 3.43 -8.35 -11.65
N VAL A 38 3.96 -8.71 -12.82
CA VAL A 38 3.13 -9.29 -13.90
C VAL A 38 2.39 -10.54 -13.41
N ARG A 39 3.08 -11.44 -12.70
CA ARG A 39 2.44 -12.61 -12.08
C ARG A 39 1.38 -12.23 -11.04
N LYS A 40 1.65 -11.22 -10.19
CA LYS A 40 0.68 -10.74 -9.20
C LYS A 40 -0.60 -10.24 -9.87
N VAL A 41 -0.46 -9.42 -10.91
CA VAL A 41 -1.56 -8.84 -11.69
C VAL A 41 -2.38 -9.90 -12.42
N LEU A 42 -1.74 -10.96 -12.94
CA LEU A 42 -2.45 -12.03 -13.65
C LEU A 42 -3.11 -13.04 -12.71
N ARG A 43 -2.60 -13.19 -11.48
CA ARG A 43 -3.15 -14.11 -10.46
C ARG A 43 -4.42 -13.56 -9.77
N SER A 44 -4.59 -12.24 -9.74
CA SER A 44 -5.70 -11.57 -9.05
C SER A 44 -6.43 -10.61 -9.99
N ASP A 45 -7.75 -10.52 -9.88
CA ASP A 45 -8.53 -9.57 -10.69
C ASP A 45 -8.66 -8.17 -10.04
N GLU A 46 -7.94 -7.95 -8.93
CA GLU A 46 -7.86 -6.67 -8.22
C GLU A 46 -7.50 -5.50 -9.15
N THR A 47 -8.28 -4.44 -9.06
CA THR A 47 -8.12 -3.23 -9.89
C THR A 47 -7.05 -2.29 -9.33
N GLU A 48 -6.71 -2.46 -8.05
CA GLU A 48 -5.65 -1.73 -7.38
C GLU A 48 -4.85 -2.65 -6.43
N PHE A 49 -3.54 -2.45 -6.38
CA PHE A 49 -2.69 -3.06 -5.37
C PHE A 49 -2.31 -2.03 -4.33
N ARG A 50 -3.23 -1.75 -3.41
CA ARG A 50 -2.95 -0.85 -2.29
C ARG A 50 -2.03 -1.56 -1.30
N TYR A 51 -1.06 -0.82 -0.77
CA TYR A 51 -0.27 -1.30 0.36
C TYR A 51 -1.12 -1.17 1.62
N GLU A 52 -1.71 -2.28 2.05
CA GLU A 52 -2.40 -2.36 3.33
C GLU A 52 -1.45 -2.96 4.38
N ARG A 53 -1.12 -2.18 5.40
CA ARG A 53 -0.47 -2.73 6.59
C ARG A 53 -1.51 -3.45 7.42
N LYS A 54 -1.40 -4.79 7.49
CA LYS A 54 -2.24 -5.62 8.37
C LYS A 54 -2.09 -5.27 9.86
N HIS A 55 -0.91 -4.79 10.25
CA HIS A 55 -0.62 -4.35 11.60
C HIS A 55 0.16 -3.04 11.51
N GLN A 56 -0.51 -1.95 11.82
CA GLN A 56 0.18 -0.69 12.07
C GLN A 56 0.71 -0.81 13.50
N PRO A 57 2.04 -0.82 13.74
CA PRO A 57 2.54 -0.74 15.10
C PRO A 57 1.90 0.50 15.74
N TYR A 58 1.25 0.31 16.88
CA TYR A 58 0.71 1.42 17.65
C TYR A 58 1.81 2.47 17.76
N PRO A 59 1.48 3.78 17.61
CA PRO A 59 2.45 4.82 17.86
C PRO A 59 3.12 4.52 19.20
N ARG A 60 4.45 4.65 19.28
CA ARG A 60 5.30 4.30 20.44
C ARG A 60 4.85 4.93 21.78
N MET A 61 3.81 5.77 21.72
CA MET A 61 3.04 6.38 22.79
C MET A 61 2.33 5.39 23.72
N GLY A 62 2.24 4.08 23.39
CA GLY A 62 1.60 3.09 24.27
C GLY A 62 2.14 3.12 25.71
N ALA A 63 3.46 3.21 25.88
CA ALA A 63 4.12 3.29 27.19
C ALA A 63 3.89 4.62 27.93
N TRP A 64 3.48 5.67 27.23
CA TRP A 64 3.35 7.03 27.77
C TRP A 64 1.90 7.49 27.87
N ARG A 65 0.94 6.66 27.44
CA ARG A 65 -0.48 7.04 27.36
C ARG A 65 -1.04 7.39 28.74
N GLU A 66 -0.77 6.56 29.75
CA GLU A 66 -1.25 6.79 31.11
C GLU A 66 -0.66 8.07 31.73
N GLU A 67 0.63 8.32 31.48
CA GLU A 67 1.29 9.53 31.99
C GLU A 67 0.76 10.79 31.29
N LEU A 68 0.51 10.74 29.98
CA LEU A 68 -0.10 11.84 29.24
C LEU A 68 -1.53 12.12 29.72
N ASP A 69 -2.34 11.09 29.98
CA ASP A 69 -3.70 11.25 30.52
C ASP A 69 -3.68 11.86 31.92
N ARG A 70 -2.71 11.46 32.76
CA ARG A 70 -2.48 12.09 34.08
C ARG A 70 -2.11 13.57 33.94
N MET A 71 -1.18 13.89 33.05
CA MET A 71 -0.74 15.27 32.80
C MET A 71 -1.88 16.14 32.26
N LEU A 72 -2.70 15.60 31.34
CA LEU A 72 -3.87 16.29 30.79
C LEU A 72 -4.92 16.56 31.88
N THR A 73 -5.24 15.56 32.69
CA THR A 73 -6.18 15.71 33.82
C THR A 73 -5.69 16.77 34.82
N THR A 74 -4.40 16.74 35.14
CA THR A 74 -3.78 17.73 36.03
C THR A 74 -3.81 19.13 35.43
N ASN A 75 -3.64 19.27 34.11
CA ASN A 75 -3.69 20.56 33.44
C ASN A 75 -5.11 21.13 33.36
N VAL A 76 -6.15 20.29 33.24
CA VAL A 76 -7.55 20.76 33.30
C VAL A 76 -7.86 21.42 34.64
N ALA A 77 -7.28 20.90 35.74
CA ALA A 77 -7.46 21.46 37.07
C ALA A 77 -6.69 22.77 37.33
N LYS A 78 -5.77 23.16 36.42
CA LYS A 78 -5.03 24.40 36.56
C LYS A 78 -5.86 25.58 36.02
N PRO A 79 -5.78 26.75 36.67
CA PRO A 79 -6.41 27.95 36.14
C PRO A 79 -5.83 28.29 34.77
N ARG A 80 -6.71 28.61 33.81
CA ARG A 80 -6.29 29.21 32.54
C ARG A 80 -5.64 30.55 32.85
N ARG A 81 -4.34 30.65 32.61
CA ARG A 81 -3.66 31.93 32.46
C ARG A 81 -3.90 32.46 31.06
#